data_AF-A0A7C2ZVK8-F1
#
_entry.id   AF-A0A7C2ZVK8-F1
#
_cell.length_a   1.000
_cell.length_b   1.000
_cell.length_c   1.000
_cell.angle_alpha   90.00
_cell.angle_beta   90.00
_cell.angle_gamma   90.00
#
_symmetry.space_group_name_H-M   'P 1'
#
loop_
_entity.id
_entity.type
_entity.pdbx_description
1 polymer ?
#
loop_
_entity_poly.entity_id
_entity_poly.type
_entity_poly.pdbx_seq_one_letter_code
_entity_poly.pdbx_strand_id
1 'polypeptide(L)'
;MVIACCGYRVKGFGAHYTTFECLKLAMGKDIFKTAKFLDICRRKRNIADYDMAGKVTEAETAEMIKVAKSFSKRVEKWIRANYPSYD
;
A
#
# COMPACT_ATOMS: atom_id res chain seq x y z
N MET A 1 -5.35 7.46 -3.54
CA MET A 1 -6.44 7.78 -4.49
C MET A 1 -7.65 6.88 -4.29
N VAL A 2 -7.53 5.54 -4.30
CA VAL A 2 -8.66 4.60 -4.04
C VAL A 2 -9.64 5.06 -2.96
N ILE A 3 -9.15 5.29 -1.73
CA ILE A 3 -10.01 5.66 -0.59
C ILE A 3 -10.73 7.00 -0.83
N ALA A 4 -10.07 7.95 -1.49
CA ALA A 4 -10.65 9.24 -1.83
C ALA A 4 -11.69 9.12 -2.95
N CYS A 5 -11.47 8.26 -3.95
CA CYS A 5 -12.47 7.93 -4.97
C CYS A 5 -13.73 7.32 -4.33
N CYS A 6 -13.56 6.54 -3.26
CA CYS A 6 -14.68 6.06 -2.45
C CYS A 6 -15.36 7.12 -1.57
N GLY A 7 -14.92 8.38 -1.60
CA GLY A 7 -15.49 9.48 -0.81
C GLY A 7 -14.95 9.59 0.62
N TYR A 8 -13.89 8.85 0.98
CA TYR A 8 -13.33 8.83 2.33
C TYR A 8 -11.94 9.47 2.41
N ARG A 9 -11.58 9.96 3.60
CA ARG A 9 -10.23 10.46 3.89
C ARG A 9 -9.76 9.92 5.23
N VAL A 10 -8.61 9.24 5.21
CA VAL A 10 -7.95 8.77 6.44
C VAL A 10 -7.27 9.96 7.15
N LYS A 11 -7.43 10.06 8.48
CA LYS A 11 -6.80 11.08 9.34
C LYS A 11 -6.37 10.47 10.68
N GLY A 12 -5.46 11.14 11.38
CA GLY A 12 -5.05 10.81 12.75
C GLY A 12 -3.90 9.81 12.87
N PHE A 13 -3.60 9.41 14.11
CA PHE A 13 -2.59 8.40 14.42
C PHE A 13 -2.98 7.04 13.80
N GLY A 14 -1.98 6.30 13.31
CA GLY A 14 -2.22 5.01 12.64
C GLY A 14 -2.78 5.13 11.22
N ALA A 15 -2.63 6.30 10.57
CA ALA A 15 -3.13 6.53 9.21
C ALA A 15 -2.64 5.50 8.18
N HIS A 16 -1.40 5.01 8.30
CA HIS A 16 -0.89 3.98 7.39
C HIS A 16 -1.63 2.64 7.53
N TYR A 17 -1.79 2.16 8.77
CA TYR A 17 -2.52 0.93 9.04
C TYR A 17 -3.97 1.05 8.56
N THR A 18 -4.62 2.16 8.92
CA THR A 18 -6.00 2.44 8.51
C THR A 18 -6.14 2.50 6.99
N THR A 19 -5.16 3.08 6.29
CA THR A 19 -5.13 3.10 4.82
C THR A 19 -5.15 1.69 4.23
N PHE A 20 -4.38 0.75 4.79
CA PHE A 20 -4.37 -0.63 4.30
C PHE A 20 -5.66 -1.39 4.62
N GLU A 21 -6.29 -1.15 5.78
CA GLU A 21 -7.60 -1.74 6.08
C GLU A 21 -8.70 -1.17 5.17
N CYS A 22 -8.74 0.15 4.96
CA CYS A 22 -9.67 0.76 4.01
C CYS A 22 -9.46 0.25 2.58
N LEU A 23 -8.20 0.01 2.17
CA LEU A 23 -7.89 -0.56 0.86
C LEU A 23 -8.50 -1.96 0.68
N LYS A 24 -8.44 -2.80 1.72
CA LYS A 24 -9.07 -4.13 1.73
C LYS A 24 -10.58 -4.05 1.58
N LEU A 25 -11.21 -3.07 2.23
CA LEU A 25 -12.65 -2.82 2.11
C LEU A 25 -13.02 -2.34 0.70
N ALA A 26 -12.24 -1.44 0.11
CA ALA A 26 -12.53 -0.85 -1.20
C ALA A 26 -12.27 -1.80 -2.38
N MET A 27 -11.14 -2.54 -2.36
CA MET A 27 -10.70 -3.35 -3.51
C MET A 27 -10.96 -4.85 -3.35
N GLY A 28 -11.49 -5.29 -2.21
CA GLY A 28 -11.83 -6.69 -1.94
C GLY A 28 -10.63 -7.60 -1.69
N LYS A 29 -10.91 -8.91 -1.59
CA LYS A 29 -9.96 -9.94 -1.10
C LYS A 29 -8.65 -10.01 -1.88
N ASP A 30 -8.66 -9.68 -3.17
CA ASP A 30 -7.50 -9.76 -4.06
C ASP A 30 -6.36 -8.83 -3.65
N ILE A 31 -6.64 -7.77 -2.89
CA ILE A 31 -5.60 -6.83 -2.42
C ILE A 31 -4.99 -7.24 -1.07
N PHE A 32 -5.56 -8.21 -0.37
CA PHE A 32 -5.23 -8.47 1.05
C PHE A 32 -3.77 -8.86 1.24
N LYS A 33 -3.24 -9.74 0.39
CA LYS A 33 -1.83 -10.16 0.43
C LYS A 33 -0.90 -8.97 0.18
N THR A 34 -1.22 -8.15 -0.82
CA THR A 34 -0.44 -6.95 -1.16
C THR A 34 -0.50 -5.91 -0.02
N ALA A 35 -1.67 -5.65 0.55
CA ALA A 35 -1.84 -4.71 1.66
C ALA A 35 -1.06 -5.16 2.90
N LYS A 36 -1.12 -6.46 3.24
CA LYS A 36 -0.33 -7.04 4.34
C LYS A 36 1.18 -6.91 4.09
N PHE A 37 1.64 -7.22 2.88
CA PHE A 37 3.05 -7.08 2.51
C PHE A 37 3.52 -5.62 2.63
N LEU A 38 2.74 -4.66 2.12
CA LEU A 38 3.09 -3.24 2.21
C LEU A 38 3.12 -2.71 3.64
N ASP A 39 2.25 -3.18 4.55
CA ASP A 39 2.36 -2.84 5.97
C ASP A 39 3.63 -3.43 6.62
N ILE A 40 4.04 -4.63 6.24
CA ILE A 40 5.33 -5.21 6.67
C ILE A 40 6.49 -4.34 6.18
N CYS A 41 6.49 -3.95 4.90
CA CYS A 41 7.51 -3.05 4.35
C CYS A 41 7.56 -1.71 5.10
N ARG A 42 6.41 -1.12 5.41
CA ARG A 42 6.33 0.12 6.20
C ARG A 42 6.96 -0.04 7.59
N ARG A 43 6.70 -1.16 8.27
CA ARG A 43 7.32 -1.45 9.58
C ARG A 43 8.84 -1.61 9.44
N LYS A 44 9.30 -2.31 8.40
CA LYS A 44 10.74 -2.48 8.11
C LYS A 44 11.42 -1.14 7.82
N ARG A 45 10.81 -0.24 7.05
CA ARG A 45 11.32 1.12 6.82
C ARG A 45 11.51 1.85 8.15
N ASN A 46 10.48 1.87 8.99
CA ASN A 46 10.59 2.50 10.31
C ASN A 46 11.72 1.89 11.15
N ILE A 47 11.95 0.58 11.10
CA ILE A 47 13.03 -0.06 11.86
C ILE A 47 14.42 0.27 11.27
N ALA A 48 14.56 0.27 9.95
CA ALA A 48 15.81 0.60 9.27
C ALA A 48 16.22 2.07 9.47
N ASP A 49 15.25 2.98 9.63
CA ASP A 49 15.51 4.39 9.92
C ASP A 49 16.06 4.62 11.34
N TYR A 50 15.83 3.69 12.28
CA TYR A 50 16.24 3.81 13.69
C TYR A 50 17.36 2.86 14.13
N ASP A 51 17.65 1.80 13.37
CA ASP A 51 18.54 0.73 13.82
C ASP A 51 19.47 0.29 12.66
N MET A 52 20.77 0.23 12.95
CA MET A 52 21.91 0.15 12.03
C MET A 52 21.70 -0.63 10.71
N ALA A 53 22.38 -0.14 9.67
CA ALA A 53 22.52 -0.76 8.35
C ALA A 53 22.72 -2.29 8.45
N GLY A 54 21.93 -3.05 7.67
CA GLY A 54 22.03 -4.52 7.57
C GLY A 54 20.73 -5.32 7.74
N LYS A 55 19.59 -4.69 8.01
CA LYS A 55 18.30 -5.40 8.27
C LYS A 55 17.43 -5.67 7.05
N VAL A 56 17.74 -5.09 5.89
CA VAL A 56 17.03 -5.33 4.63
C VAL A 56 18.05 -5.70 3.57
N THR A 57 17.88 -6.87 2.97
CA THR A 57 18.74 -7.37 1.90
C THR A 57 18.40 -6.71 0.56
N GLU A 58 19.32 -6.77 -0.40
CA GLU A 58 19.07 -6.33 -1.78
C GLU A 58 17.89 -7.09 -2.41
N ALA A 59 17.80 -8.40 -2.15
CA ALA A 59 16.71 -9.24 -2.65
C ALA A 59 15.34 -8.80 -2.09
N GLU A 60 15.26 -8.53 -0.78
CA GLU A 60 14.05 -8.00 -0.17
C GLU A 60 13.69 -6.63 -0.75
N THR A 61 14.68 -5.75 -0.93
CA THR A 61 14.47 -4.42 -1.54
C THR A 61 13.93 -4.54 -2.96
N ALA A 62 14.50 -5.43 -3.78
CA ALA A 62 14.03 -5.69 -5.14
C ALA A 62 12.58 -6.23 -5.16
N GLU A 63 12.23 -7.11 -4.22
CA GLU A 63 10.87 -7.61 -4.05
C GLU A 63 9.91 -6.47 -3.67
N MET A 64 10.30 -5.61 -2.72
CA MET A 64 9.49 -4.46 -2.30
C MET A 64 9.19 -3.53 -3.48
N ILE A 65 10.19 -3.21 -4.29
CA ILE A 65 10.03 -2.36 -5.49
C ILE A 65 9.10 -3.04 -6.50
N LYS A 66 9.27 -4.34 -6.74
CA LYS A 66 8.43 -5.11 -7.66
C LYS A 66 6.96 -5.09 -7.22
N VAL A 67 6.70 -5.34 -5.95
CA VAL A 67 5.33 -5.35 -5.40
C VAL A 67 4.73 -3.95 -5.45
N ALA A 68 5.48 -2.90 -5.11
CA ALA A 68 5.01 -1.52 -5.17
C ALA A 68 4.62 -1.11 -6.60
N LYS A 69 5.44 -1.43 -7.61
CA LYS A 69 5.15 -1.15 -9.02
C LYS A 69 3.90 -1.90 -9.50
N SER A 70 3.76 -3.17 -9.13
CA SER A 70 2.57 -3.97 -9.45
C SER A 70 1.31 -3.39 -8.79
N PHE A 71 1.44 -2.97 -7.52
CA PHE A 71 0.35 -2.37 -6.78
C PHE A 71 -0.13 -1.05 -7.40
N SER A 72 0.77 -0.15 -7.83
CA SER A 72 0.38 1.10 -8.51
C SER A 72 -0.50 0.82 -9.74
N LYS A 73 -0.05 -0.09 -10.62
CA LYS A 73 -0.79 -0.48 -11.82
C LYS A 73 -2.17 -1.05 -11.49
N ARG A 74 -2.28 -1.84 -10.42
CA ARG A 74 -3.56 -2.40 -9.97
C ARG A 74 -4.50 -1.32 -9.46
N VAL A 75 -3.97 -0.34 -8.70
CA VAL A 75 -4.74 0.81 -8.23
C VAL A 75 -5.25 1.65 -9.39
N GLU A 76 -4.39 1.99 -10.36
CA GLU A 76 -4.75 2.75 -11.55
C GLU A 76 -5.85 2.03 -12.35
N LYS A 77 -5.66 0.73 -12.62
CA LYS A 77 -6.66 -0.08 -13.32
C LYS A 77 -8.00 -0.11 -12.57
N TRP A 78 -7.96 -0.26 -11.25
CA TRP A 78 -9.16 -0.28 -10.43
C TRP A 78 -9.88 1.07 -10.44
N ILE A 79 -9.15 2.19 -10.35
CA ILE A 79 -9.75 3.55 -10.41
C ILE A 79 -10.42 3.75 -11.76
N ARG A 80 -9.72 3.48 -12.88
CA ARG A 80 -10.30 3.63 -14.23
C ARG A 80 -11.56 2.79 -14.44
N ALA A 81 -11.60 1.60 -13.86
CA ALA A 81 -12.75 0.71 -13.99
C ALA A 81 -13.97 1.13 -13.13
N ASN A 82 -13.76 1.73 -11.97
CA ASN A 82 -14.82 2.02 -11.00
C ASN A 82 -15.20 3.52 -10.91
N TYR A 83 -14.29 4.40 -11.30
CA TYR A 83 -14.42 5.86 -11.23
C TYR A 83 -13.86 6.50 -12.50
N PRO A 84 -14.45 6.26 -13.68
CA PRO A 84 -13.90 6.69 -14.97
C PRO A 84 -13.83 8.23 -15.16
N SER A 85 -14.52 8.99 -14.32
CA SER A 85 -14.44 10.47 -14.28
C SER A 85 -13.32 11.01 -13.41
N TYR A 86 -12.63 10.15 -12.65
CA TYR A 86 -11.41 10.47 -11.91
C TYR A 86 -10.21 10.06 -12.79
N ASP A 87 -9.72 10.99 -13.61
CA ASP A 87 -8.45 10.90 -14.35
C ASP A 87 -7.52 12.04 -13.89
#